data_AF-A0A7C6LUE4-F1
#
_entry.id   AF-A0A7C6LUE4-F1
#
_cell.length_a   1.000
_cell.length_b   1.000
_cell.length_c   1.000
_cell.angle_alpha   90.00
_cell.angle_beta   90.00
_cell.angle_gamma   90.00
#
_symmetry.space_group_name_H-M   'P 1'
#
loop_
_entity.id
_entity.type
_entity.pdbx_description
1 polymer ?
#
loop_
_entity_poly.entity_id
_entity_poly.type
_entity_poly.pdbx_seq_one_letter_code
_entity_poly.pdbx_strand_id
1 'polypeptide(L)'
;MFADALEVVVSALRAGLPPLEALRIMAESTEWGRLEHRRVAGVCGRIAQGAPTRPAWTDPDGEGEVPDAYRIVGGVWDLAGRTGAPLADAVTQVAGHLREQARMRHRLDALAAAPRTSQRLLTLLPLVGPLLAVLVGADPMSLYASSPVAAGSALLGLALTAVGWRWSRRLVTAAARPRRYPSGLPTISTQRR
;
A
#
# COMPACT_ATOMS: atom_id res chain seq x y z
N MET A 1 -3.45 10.13 5.63
CA MET A 1 -2.67 11.33 5.27
C MET A 1 -3.20 12.02 4.02
N PHE A 2 -2.96 11.56 2.78
CA PHE A 2 -3.46 12.26 1.58
C PHE A 2 -5.00 12.37 1.52
N ALA A 3 -5.72 11.31 1.90
CA ALA A 3 -7.19 11.36 1.99
C ALA A 3 -7.70 12.36 3.05
N ASP A 4 -6.94 12.56 4.13
CA ASP A 4 -7.27 13.52 5.20
C ASP A 4 -6.97 14.95 4.76
N ALA A 5 -5.90 15.14 4.01
CA ALA A 5 -5.59 16.40 3.36
C ALA A 5 -6.70 16.82 2.36
N LEU A 6 -7.26 15.87 1.60
CA LEU A 6 -8.39 16.17 0.70
C LEU A 6 -9.64 16.64 1.45
N GLU A 7 -9.84 16.29 2.72
CA GLU A 7 -10.97 16.85 3.50
C GLU A 7 -10.78 18.31 3.83
N VAL A 8 -9.53 18.77 3.95
CA VAL A 8 -9.23 20.20 4.08
C VAL A 8 -9.71 20.92 2.82
N VAL A 9 -9.44 20.34 1.64
CA VAL A 9 -9.95 20.85 0.36
C VAL A 9 -11.47 20.85 0.33
N VAL A 10 -12.11 19.75 0.70
CA VAL A 10 -13.59 19.64 0.74
C VAL A 10 -14.18 20.71 1.65
N SER A 11 -13.63 20.87 2.86
CA SER A 11 -14.09 21.85 3.84
C SER A 11 -13.96 23.27 3.32
N ALA A 12 -12.82 23.59 2.69
CA ALA A 12 -12.58 24.89 2.08
C ALA A 12 -13.55 25.17 0.91
N LEU A 13 -13.74 24.19 0.01
CA LEU A 13 -14.69 24.31 -1.10
C LEU A 13 -16.13 24.52 -0.61
N ARG A 14 -16.53 23.82 0.45
CA ARG A 14 -17.87 23.99 1.08
C ARG A 14 -18.03 25.35 1.75
N ALA A 15 -16.93 25.94 2.22
CA ALA A 15 -16.90 27.31 2.71
C ALA A 15 -16.93 28.35 1.57
N GLY A 16 -16.96 27.92 0.31
CA GLY A 16 -17.00 28.79 -0.86
C GLY A 16 -15.64 29.30 -1.32
N LEU A 17 -14.54 28.75 -0.79
CA LEU A 17 -13.19 29.13 -1.23
C LEU A 17 -12.94 28.64 -2.66
N PRO A 18 -12.19 29.41 -3.47
CA PRO A 18 -11.85 29.00 -4.82
C PRO A 18 -10.94 27.76 -4.80
N PRO A 19 -10.99 26.89 -5.84
CA PRO A 19 -10.33 25.59 -5.80
C PRO A 19 -8.81 25.65 -5.61
N LEU A 20 -8.14 26.67 -6.17
CA LEU A 20 -6.70 26.86 -5.97
C LEU A 20 -6.37 27.22 -4.51
N GLU A 21 -7.21 28.01 -3.85
CA GLU A 21 -7.01 28.38 -2.46
C GLU A 21 -7.24 27.18 -1.53
N ALA A 22 -8.27 26.37 -1.81
CA ALA A 22 -8.49 25.12 -1.11
C ALA A 22 -7.28 24.18 -1.20
N LEU A 23 -6.60 24.12 -2.36
CA LEU A 23 -5.37 23.35 -2.55
C LEU A 23 -4.17 23.93 -1.79
N ARG A 24 -4.03 25.27 -1.77
CA ARG A 24 -3.00 25.94 -0.97
C ARG A 24 -3.17 25.67 0.51
N ILE A 25 -4.40 25.79 1.03
CA ILE A 25 -4.70 25.48 2.43
C ILE A 25 -4.30 24.03 2.73
N MET A 26 -4.68 23.07 1.87
CA MET A 26 -4.27 21.67 2.03
C MET A 26 -2.74 21.51 2.05
N ALA A 27 -2.01 22.22 1.18
CA ALA A 27 -0.55 22.16 1.09
C ALA A 27 0.13 22.72 2.35
N GLU A 28 -0.43 23.78 2.92
CA GLU A 28 0.14 24.51 4.08
C GLU A 28 -0.28 23.90 5.42
N SER A 29 -1.53 23.42 5.55
CA SER A 29 -2.11 22.98 6.82
C SER A 29 -1.86 21.51 7.15
N THR A 30 -1.40 20.72 6.18
CA THR A 30 -1.14 19.29 6.37
C THR A 30 0.35 19.07 6.52
N GLU A 31 0.75 18.26 7.50
CA GLU A 31 2.13 17.80 7.57
C GLU A 31 2.41 16.84 6.41
N TRP A 32 3.51 17.04 5.68
CA TRP A 32 3.84 16.22 4.53
C TRP A 32 5.25 15.65 4.67
N GLY A 33 5.46 14.44 4.15
CA GLY A 33 6.81 13.97 3.84
C GLY A 33 7.44 14.82 2.73
N ARG A 34 8.79 14.89 2.67
CA ARG A 34 9.51 15.71 1.67
C ARG A 34 9.08 15.48 0.21
N LEU A 35 8.73 14.24 -0.13
CA LEU A 35 8.39 13.87 -1.50
C LEU A 35 6.94 14.29 -1.81
N GLU A 36 5.99 13.94 -0.95
CA GLU A 36 4.60 14.38 -1.04
C GLU A 36 4.45 15.91 -1.01
N HIS A 37 5.23 16.60 -0.17
CA HIS A 37 5.23 18.07 -0.13
C HIS A 37 5.58 18.66 -1.50
N ARG A 38 6.66 18.17 -2.13
CA ARG A 38 7.06 18.61 -3.48
C ARG A 38 5.96 18.35 -4.51
N ARG A 39 5.33 17.16 -4.46
CA ARG A 39 4.25 16.80 -5.38
C ARG A 39 3.06 17.75 -5.24
N VAL A 40 2.57 17.98 -4.02
CA VAL A 40 1.43 18.87 -3.75
C VAL A 40 1.76 20.32 -4.13
N ALA A 41 2.95 20.80 -3.78
CA ALA A 41 3.41 22.14 -4.15
C ALA A 41 3.51 22.30 -5.67
N GLY A 42 4.02 21.30 -6.38
CA GLY A 42 4.07 21.27 -7.84
C GLY A 42 2.68 21.35 -8.47
N VAL A 43 1.71 20.59 -7.96
CA VAL A 43 0.31 20.66 -8.42
C VAL A 43 -0.24 22.07 -8.25
N CYS A 44 -0.07 22.66 -7.06
CA CYS A 44 -0.53 24.02 -6.79
C CYS A 44 0.12 25.05 -7.72
N GLY A 45 1.44 24.96 -7.91
CA GLY A 45 2.19 25.84 -8.80
C GLY A 45 1.73 25.76 -10.26
N ARG A 46 1.52 24.55 -10.79
CA ARG A 46 1.04 24.35 -12.16
C ARG A 46 -0.38 24.88 -12.35
N ILE A 47 -1.29 24.60 -11.41
CA ILE A 47 -2.67 25.12 -11.49
C ILE A 47 -2.67 26.66 -11.39
N ALA A 48 -1.84 27.24 -10.52
CA ALA A 48 -1.69 28.70 -10.41
C ALA A 48 -1.18 29.35 -11.71
N GLN A 49 -0.36 28.64 -12.47
CA GLN A 49 0.15 29.07 -13.79
C GLN A 49 -0.86 28.83 -14.94
N GLY A 50 -2.05 28.31 -14.64
CA GLY A 50 -3.09 28.04 -15.65
C GLY A 50 -2.87 26.75 -16.44
N ALA A 51 -2.03 25.83 -15.94
CA ALA A 51 -1.89 24.52 -16.57
C ALA A 51 -3.23 23.77 -16.56
N PRO A 52 -3.51 22.93 -17.57
CA PRO A 52 -4.72 22.11 -17.57
C PRO A 52 -4.76 21.21 -16.33
N THR A 53 -5.92 21.13 -15.69
CA THR A 53 -6.11 20.47 -14.39
C THR A 53 -5.54 19.06 -14.38
N ARG A 54 -5.99 18.19 -15.29
CA ARG A 54 -5.58 16.78 -15.28
C ARG A 54 -4.05 16.60 -15.40
N PRO A 55 -3.35 17.18 -16.39
CA PRO A 55 -1.88 17.21 -16.44
C PRO A 55 -1.24 17.75 -15.16
N ALA A 56 -1.77 18.82 -14.57
CA ALA A 56 -1.20 19.41 -13.36
C ALA A 56 -1.16 18.40 -12.19
N TRP A 57 -2.16 17.52 -12.07
CA TRP A 57 -2.20 16.43 -11.09
C TRP A 57 -1.37 15.20 -11.49
N THR A 58 -1.23 14.92 -12.79
CA THR A 58 -0.56 13.71 -13.29
C THR A 58 0.90 13.89 -13.65
N ASP A 59 1.42 15.11 -13.64
CA ASP A 59 2.83 15.39 -13.92
C ASP A 59 3.52 15.99 -12.69
N PRO A 60 3.82 15.20 -11.65
CA PRO A 60 4.34 15.71 -10.39
C PRO A 60 5.85 16.01 -10.43
N ASP A 61 6.40 16.42 -11.57
CA ASP A 61 7.81 16.80 -11.79
C ASP A 61 8.80 15.63 -12.01
N GLY A 62 8.53 14.80 -13.03
CA GLY A 62 9.59 14.38 -13.97
C GLY A 62 10.35 13.05 -13.85
N GLU A 63 10.37 12.30 -12.75
CA GLU A 63 11.16 11.03 -12.70
C GLU A 63 10.50 9.83 -11.98
N GLY A 64 9.30 9.99 -11.41
CA GLY A 64 8.67 8.96 -10.58
C GLY A 64 7.31 8.49 -11.08
N GLU A 65 6.95 7.24 -10.77
CA GLU A 65 5.59 6.73 -10.97
C GLU A 65 4.60 7.57 -10.14
N VAL A 66 3.57 8.05 -10.82
CA VAL A 66 2.54 8.90 -10.23
C VAL A 66 1.58 8.01 -9.45
N PRO A 67 1.36 8.28 -8.14
CA PRO A 67 0.41 7.50 -7.37
C PRO A 67 -0.99 7.56 -7.98
N ASP A 68 -1.68 6.42 -8.04
CA ASP A 68 -3.04 6.30 -8.59
C ASP A 68 -4.01 7.35 -8.02
N ALA A 69 -3.86 7.68 -6.74
CA ALA A 69 -4.65 8.70 -6.06
C ALA A 69 -4.61 10.07 -6.77
N TYR A 70 -3.44 10.51 -7.24
CA TYR A 70 -3.30 11.79 -7.96
C TYR A 70 -4.00 11.75 -9.32
N ARG A 71 -3.90 10.62 -10.04
CA ARG A 71 -4.57 10.43 -11.33
C ARG A 71 -6.08 10.45 -11.18
N ILE A 72 -6.60 9.83 -10.12
CA ILE A 72 -8.04 9.81 -9.81
C ILE A 72 -8.52 11.21 -9.46
N VAL A 73 -7.84 11.92 -8.54
CA VAL A 73 -8.22 13.29 -8.15
C VAL A 73 -8.19 14.22 -9.35
N GLY A 74 -7.12 14.21 -10.15
CA GLY A 74 -7.01 15.05 -11.34
C GLY A 74 -8.08 14.77 -12.39
N GLY A 75 -8.45 13.50 -12.60
CA GLY A 75 -9.53 13.13 -13.51
C GLY A 75 -10.90 13.60 -13.04
N VAL A 76 -11.20 13.46 -11.74
CA VAL A 76 -12.47 13.90 -11.16
C VAL A 76 -12.58 15.42 -11.15
N TRP A 77 -11.49 16.12 -10.83
CA TRP A 77 -11.44 17.58 -10.83
C TRP A 77 -11.64 18.17 -12.22
N ASP A 78 -10.99 17.58 -13.23
CA ASP A 78 -11.19 17.94 -14.64
C ASP A 78 -12.63 17.68 -15.10
N LEU A 79 -13.20 16.53 -14.74
CA LEU A 79 -14.58 16.20 -15.06
C LEU A 79 -15.57 17.18 -14.41
N ALA A 80 -15.38 17.53 -13.14
CA ALA A 80 -16.21 18.50 -12.44
C ALA A 80 -16.10 19.90 -13.05
N GLY A 81 -14.89 20.34 -13.41
CA GLY A 81 -14.66 21.61 -14.09
C GLY A 81 -15.35 21.69 -15.47
N ARG A 82 -15.37 20.58 -16.21
CA ARG A 82 -16.02 20.51 -17.54
C ARG A 82 -17.53 20.39 -17.49
N THR A 83 -18.08 19.73 -16.46
CA THR A 83 -19.53 19.48 -16.33
C THR A 83 -20.24 20.49 -15.44
N GLY A 84 -19.50 21.33 -14.70
CA GLY A 84 -20.04 22.22 -13.69
C GLY A 84 -20.55 21.49 -12.44
N ALA A 85 -20.25 20.20 -12.29
CA ALA A 85 -20.65 19.43 -11.11
C ALA A 85 -20.00 19.99 -9.84
N PRO A 86 -20.66 19.90 -8.67
CA PRO A 86 -20.10 20.36 -7.40
C PRO A 86 -18.78 19.66 -7.08
N LEU A 87 -17.68 20.39 -7.23
CA LEU A 87 -16.33 19.84 -7.04
C LEU A 87 -16.14 19.30 -5.61
N ALA A 88 -16.75 19.96 -4.61
CA ALA A 88 -16.72 19.51 -3.22
C ALA A 88 -17.24 18.08 -3.08
N ASP A 89 -18.36 17.73 -3.72
CA ASP A 89 -18.95 16.39 -3.64
C ASP A 89 -18.10 15.36 -4.37
N ALA A 90 -17.56 15.74 -5.53
CA ALA A 90 -16.69 14.90 -6.32
C ALA A 90 -15.39 14.55 -5.56
N VAL A 91 -14.76 15.55 -4.92
CA VAL A 91 -13.57 15.34 -4.08
C VAL A 91 -13.92 14.56 -2.80
N THR A 92 -15.10 14.78 -2.21
CA THR A 92 -15.59 14.01 -1.04
C THR A 92 -15.67 12.52 -1.38
N GLN A 93 -16.22 12.16 -2.54
CA GLN A 93 -16.30 10.76 -2.97
C GLN A 93 -14.90 10.14 -3.13
N VAL A 94 -13.95 10.88 -3.71
CA VAL A 94 -12.56 10.40 -3.86
C VAL A 94 -11.87 10.24 -2.50
N ALA A 95 -12.02 11.21 -1.59
CA ALA A 95 -11.48 11.14 -0.24
C ALA A 95 -12.04 9.93 0.52
N GLY A 96 -13.35 9.69 0.42
CA GLY A 96 -14.02 8.51 0.97
C GLY A 96 -13.47 7.20 0.41
N HIS A 97 -13.33 7.11 -0.91
CA HIS A 97 -12.77 5.93 -1.57
C HIS A 97 -11.33 5.63 -1.11
N LEU A 98 -10.47 6.64 -1.06
CA LEU A 98 -9.08 6.49 -0.61
C LEU A 98 -8.99 6.06 0.87
N ARG A 99 -9.88 6.56 1.73
CA ARG A 99 -9.97 6.10 3.13
C ARG A 99 -10.40 4.64 3.23
N GLU A 100 -11.40 4.24 2.46
CA GLU A 100 -11.88 2.86 2.49
C GLU A 100 -10.80 1.88 2.04
N GLN A 101 -10.04 2.25 1.00
CA GLN A 101 -8.84 1.51 0.58
C GLN A 101 -7.80 1.43 1.70
N ALA A 102 -7.51 2.54 2.40
CA ALA A 102 -6.57 2.56 3.52
C ALA A 102 -7.04 1.68 4.69
N ARG A 103 -8.33 1.74 5.04
CA ARG A 103 -8.95 0.89 6.07
C ARG A 103 -8.87 -0.58 5.71
N MET A 104 -9.13 -0.94 4.46
CA MET A 104 -9.00 -2.31 3.97
C MET A 104 -7.55 -2.78 4.10
N ARG A 105 -6.57 -1.94 3.73
CA ARG A 105 -5.15 -2.25 3.88
C ARG A 105 -4.78 -2.54 5.33
N HIS A 106 -5.20 -1.68 6.25
CA HIS A 106 -4.97 -1.90 7.68
C HIS A 106 -5.64 -3.16 8.23
N ARG A 107 -6.87 -3.46 7.79
CA ARG A 107 -7.54 -4.72 8.14
C ARG A 107 -6.79 -5.93 7.62
N LEU A 108 -6.28 -5.88 6.39
CA LEU A 108 -5.45 -6.94 5.82
C LEU A 108 -4.13 -7.09 6.57
N ASP A 109 -3.49 -5.99 6.97
CA ASP A 109 -2.25 -6.04 7.75
C ASP A 109 -2.49 -6.62 9.16
N ALA A 110 -3.59 -6.23 9.81
CA ALA A 110 -4.00 -6.78 11.11
C ALA A 110 -4.38 -8.27 11.01
N LEU A 111 -5.14 -8.64 9.98
CA LEU A 111 -5.48 -10.04 9.70
C LEU A 111 -4.26 -10.85 9.27
N ALA A 112 -3.25 -10.25 8.65
CA ALA A 112 -1.99 -10.90 8.29
C ALA A 112 -1.02 -10.98 9.47
N ALA A 113 -1.22 -10.20 10.54
CA ALA A 113 -0.41 -10.27 11.75
C ALA A 113 -0.66 -11.60 12.49
N ALA A 114 -1.92 -12.03 12.63
CA ALA A 114 -2.26 -13.27 13.34
C ALA A 114 -1.66 -14.56 12.71
N PRO A 115 -1.75 -14.81 11.39
CA PRO A 115 -1.10 -15.92 10.71
C PRO A 115 0.43 -15.86 10.77
N ARG A 116 1.02 -14.66 10.70
CA ARG A 116 2.49 -14.49 10.75
C ARG A 116 3.08 -14.89 12.10
N THR A 117 2.36 -14.65 13.20
CA THR A 117 2.82 -15.03 14.54
C THR A 117 2.83 -16.56 14.72
N SER A 118 1.76 -17.24 14.30
CA SER A 118 1.70 -18.71 14.33
C SER A 118 2.72 -19.35 13.40
N GLN A 119 2.93 -18.76 12.22
CA GLN A 119 3.94 -19.24 11.28
C GLN A 119 5.36 -19.07 11.85
N ARG A 120 5.66 -17.95 12.52
CA ARG A 120 6.95 -17.74 13.21
C ARG A 120 7.18 -18.75 14.33
N LEU A 121 6.16 -19.01 15.16
CA LEU A 121 6.21 -20.02 16.23
C LEU A 121 6.48 -21.43 15.66
N LEU A 122 5.75 -21.82 14.61
CA LEU A 122 5.94 -23.12 13.96
C LEU A 122 7.29 -23.23 13.23
N THR A 123 7.86 -22.13 12.73
CA THR A 123 9.21 -22.12 12.14
C THR A 123 10.34 -22.05 13.16
N LEU A 124 10.09 -21.54 14.38
CA LEU A 124 11.08 -21.49 15.47
C LEU A 124 11.18 -22.84 16.20
N LEU A 125 10.07 -23.58 16.29
CA LEU A 125 10.02 -24.89 16.95
C LEU A 125 11.10 -25.89 16.45
N PRO A 126 11.36 -26.05 15.14
CA PRO A 126 12.44 -26.94 14.66
C PRO A 126 13.86 -26.41 14.91
N LEU A 127 14.05 -25.12 15.23
CA LEU A 127 15.38 -24.57 15.61
C LEU A 127 15.73 -24.82 17.08
N VAL A 128 14.73 -25.03 17.95
CA VAL A 128 14.96 -25.28 19.38
C VAL A 128 15.65 -26.63 19.62
N GLY A 129 15.31 -27.65 18.82
CA GLY A 129 15.91 -28.99 18.92
C GLY A 129 17.44 -29.01 18.75
N PRO A 130 17.98 -28.44 17.65
CA PRO A 130 19.42 -28.30 17.45
C PRO A 130 20.12 -27.47 18.54
N LEU A 131 19.48 -26.39 19.02
CA LEU A 131 20.05 -25.54 20.07
C LEU A 131 20.17 -26.30 21.40
N LEU A 132 19.16 -27.08 21.76
CA LEU A 132 19.20 -27.95 22.95
C LEU A 132 20.23 -29.07 22.80
N ALA A 133 20.41 -29.64 21.60
CA ALA A 133 21.41 -30.68 21.36
C ALA A 133 22.85 -30.18 21.56
N VAL A 134 23.15 -28.94 21.13
CA VAL A 134 24.45 -28.29 21.37
C VAL A 134 24.64 -27.98 22.86
N LEU A 135 23.58 -27.54 23.56
CA LEU A 135 23.66 -27.17 24.98
C LEU A 135 23.87 -28.37 25.92
N VAL A 136 23.39 -29.56 25.52
CA VAL A 136 23.60 -30.83 26.23
C VAL A 136 25.03 -31.37 26.04
N GLY A 137 25.86 -30.73 25.20
CA GLY A 137 27.27 -31.10 25.03
C GLY A 137 27.50 -32.25 24.05
N ALA A 138 26.56 -32.50 23.13
CA ALA A 138 26.80 -33.40 22.01
C ALA A 138 27.85 -32.77 21.08
N ASP A 139 29.05 -33.34 21.05
CA ASP A 139 30.14 -32.89 20.18
C ASP A 139 29.86 -33.30 18.72
N PRO A 140 29.44 -32.38 17.83
CA PRO A 140 28.92 -32.72 16.50
C PRO A 140 29.97 -33.41 15.63
N MET A 141 31.25 -33.13 15.88
CA MET A 141 32.35 -33.63 15.06
C MET A 141 32.63 -35.13 15.32
N SER A 142 32.35 -35.64 16.52
CA SER A 142 32.54 -37.05 16.90
C SER A 142 31.39 -37.97 16.43
N LEU A 143 30.18 -37.42 16.29
CA LEU A 143 28.99 -38.14 15.81
C LEU A 143 28.93 -38.30 14.29
N TYR A 144 29.47 -37.33 13.53
CA TYR A 144 29.46 -37.38 12.06
C TYR A 144 30.47 -38.38 11.48
N ALA A 145 31.57 -38.65 12.18
CA ALA A 145 32.59 -39.59 11.73
C ALA A 145 32.21 -41.07 11.91
N SER A 146 31.19 -41.38 12.72
CA SER A 146 30.84 -42.76 13.11
C SER A 146 29.54 -43.31 12.50
N SER A 147 28.62 -42.47 12.00
CA SER A 147 27.37 -42.98 11.40
C SER A 147 26.77 -42.09 10.29
N PRO A 148 26.67 -42.58 9.04
CA PRO A 148 26.12 -41.83 7.91
C PRO A 148 24.62 -41.49 8.08
N VAL A 149 23.91 -42.18 8.97
CA VAL A 149 22.49 -41.96 9.27
C VAL A 149 22.29 -40.64 10.03
N ALA A 150 23.22 -40.26 10.92
CA ALA A 150 23.15 -39.01 11.68
C ALA A 150 23.40 -37.79 10.78
N ALA A 151 24.30 -37.92 9.81
CA ALA A 151 24.54 -36.89 8.80
C ALA A 151 23.31 -36.65 7.91
N GLY A 152 22.64 -37.74 7.51
CA GLY A 152 21.44 -37.69 6.69
C GLY A 152 20.27 -36.98 7.38
N SER A 153 20.04 -37.25 8.67
CA SER A 153 18.92 -36.63 9.40
C SER A 153 19.12 -35.13 9.63
N ALA A 154 20.35 -34.69 9.89
CA ALA A 154 20.67 -33.27 10.05
C ALA A 154 20.55 -32.49 8.72
N LEU A 155 21.04 -33.06 7.61
CA LEU A 155 20.86 -32.48 6.27
C LEU A 155 19.37 -32.40 5.89
N LEU A 156 18.59 -33.42 6.25
CA LEU A 156 17.15 -33.43 6.03
C LEU A 156 16.44 -32.32 6.83
N GLY A 157 16.82 -32.11 8.10
CA GLY A 157 16.30 -31.03 8.93
C GLY A 157 16.63 -29.63 8.37
N LEU A 158 17.86 -29.45 7.88
CA LEU A 158 18.30 -28.19 7.26
C LEU A 158 17.55 -27.92 5.95
N ALA A 159 17.36 -28.97 5.14
CA ALA A 159 16.61 -28.90 3.89
C ALA A 159 15.13 -28.57 4.14
N LEU A 160 14.47 -29.22 5.10
CA LEU A 160 13.09 -28.91 5.48
C LEU A 160 12.95 -27.46 5.96
N THR A 161 13.91 -26.97 6.75
CA THR A 161 13.91 -25.59 7.25
C THR A 161 14.06 -24.58 6.10
N ALA A 162 14.98 -24.83 5.17
CA ALA A 162 15.18 -24.00 3.99
C ALA A 162 13.93 -23.99 3.08
N VAL A 163 13.29 -25.14 2.88
CA VAL A 163 12.04 -25.26 2.12
C VAL A 163 10.91 -24.48 2.79
N GLY A 164 10.75 -24.64 4.11
CA GLY A 164 9.73 -23.91 4.89
C GLY A 164 9.92 -22.39 4.83
N TRP A 165 11.16 -21.92 4.95
CA TRP A 165 11.48 -20.50 4.85
C TRP A 165 11.18 -19.93 3.46
N ARG A 166 11.52 -20.69 2.41
CA ARG A 166 11.28 -20.28 1.01
C ARG A 166 9.78 -20.26 0.68
N TRP A 167 9.01 -21.20 1.21
CA TRP A 167 7.55 -21.25 1.01
C TRP A 167 6.83 -20.12 1.74
N SER A 168 7.26 -19.81 2.97
CA SER A 168 6.76 -18.66 3.75
C SER A 168 7.00 -17.34 3.02
N ARG A 169 8.22 -17.12 2.53
CA ARG A 169 8.54 -15.94 1.70
C ARG A 169 7.65 -15.87 0.48
N ARG A 170 7.41 -16.98 -0.22
CA ARG A 170 6.53 -16.98 -1.40
C ARG A 170 5.08 -16.64 -1.09
N LEU A 171 4.50 -17.16 -0.01
CA LEU A 171 3.13 -16.84 0.39
C LEU A 171 2.96 -15.36 0.76
N VAL A 172 3.92 -14.78 1.48
CA VAL A 172 3.92 -13.35 1.82
C VAL A 172 4.03 -12.50 0.55
N THR A 173 4.89 -12.90 -0.38
CA THR A 173 5.07 -12.17 -1.64
C THR A 173 3.83 -12.28 -2.54
N ALA A 174 3.15 -13.43 -2.54
CA ALA A 174 1.91 -13.64 -3.29
C ALA A 174 0.75 -12.84 -2.72
N ALA A 175 0.62 -12.76 -1.39
CA ALA A 175 -0.42 -11.98 -0.71
C ALA A 175 -0.22 -10.46 -0.86
N ALA A 176 1.02 -9.99 -1.05
CA ALA A 176 1.33 -8.58 -1.27
C ALA A 176 0.98 -8.09 -2.68
N ARG A 177 0.71 -8.99 -3.64
CA ARG A 177 0.34 -8.59 -5.01
C ARG A 177 -1.11 -8.06 -5.02
N PRO A 178 -1.35 -6.81 -5.46
CA PRO A 178 -2.70 -6.30 -5.62
C PRO A 178 -3.46 -7.19 -6.61
N ARG A 179 -4.64 -7.69 -6.22
CA ARG A 179 -5.58 -8.30 -7.18
C ARG A 179 -5.96 -7.21 -8.18
N ARG A 180 -5.45 -7.31 -9.42
CA ARG A 180 -5.96 -6.53 -10.54
C ARG A 180 -7.43 -6.89 -10.71
N TYR A 181 -8.31 -5.94 -10.48
CA TYR A 181 -9.71 -6.07 -10.90
C TYR A 181 -9.71 -6.24 -12.42
N PRO A 182 -10.37 -7.29 -12.97
CA PRO A 182 -10.67 -7.35 -14.39
C PRO A 182 -11.48 -6.10 -14.75
N SER A 183 -11.01 -5.34 -15.72
CA SER A 183 -11.70 -4.16 -16.28
C SER A 183 -12.89 -4.61 -17.14
N GLY A 184 -13.85 -5.27 -16.50
CA GLY A 184 -15.11 -5.71 -17.08
C GLY A 184 -16.20 -5.41 -16.08
N LEU A 185 -16.50 -4.13 -15.88
CA LEU A 185 -17.73 -3.73 -15.19
C LEU A 185 -18.91 -4.13 -16.09
N PRO A 186 -19.93 -4.80 -15.57
CA PRO A 186 -21.19 -4.97 -16.29
C PRO A 186 -21.72 -3.57 -16.61
N THR A 187 -21.85 -3.26 -17.90
CA THR A 187 -22.57 -2.08 -18.36
C THR A 187 -23.98 -2.15 -17.79
N ILE A 188 -24.27 -1.35 -16.78
CA ILE A 188 -25.62 -1.16 -16.27
C ILE A 188 -26.36 -0.39 -17.37
N SER A 189 -26.95 -1.13 -18.31
CA SER A 189 -27.94 -0.60 -19.22
C SER A 189 -29.12 -0.17 -18.36
N THR A 190 -29.21 1.14 -18.12
CA THR A 190 -30.39 1.82 -17.61
C THR A 190 -31.59 1.46 -18.48
N GLN A 191 -32.35 0.45 -18.07
CA GLN A 191 -33.63 0.14 -18.69
C GLN A 191 -34.66 1.12 -18.13
N ARG A 192 -34.83 2.24 -18.82
CA ARG A 192 -36.04 3.08 -18.71
C ARG A 192 -37.19 2.31 -19.34
N ARG A 193 -38.25 2.07 -18.57
CA ARG A 193 -39.62 1.97 -19.06
C ARG A 193 -40.45 2.95 -18.26
#